data_AF-A0A8J8Q5Y8-F1
#
_entry.id   AF-A0A8J8Q5Y8-F1
#
_cell.length_a   1.000
_cell.length_b   1.000
_cell.length_c   1.000
_cell.angle_alpha   90.00
_cell.angle_beta   90.00
_cell.angle_gamma   90.00
#
_symmetry.space_group_name_H-M   'P 1'
#
loop_
_entity.id
_entity.type
_entity.pdbx_description
1 polymer ?
#
loop_
_entity_poly.entity_id
_entity_poly.type
_entity_poly.pdbx_seq_one_letter_code
_entity_poly.pdbx_strand_id
1 'polypeptide(L)'
;MSMNDVDSTDRTEPESTDDDDDAVDTEAQLERTAARAELLAEENDRLRNEYARARQSRYRRTAIGLGAIGLLGLLAGAVFPSSREVLFALGATGLFGGLLTYYLTPGQFVAASVGERVYAAWAANGAAITSELGLREEQVYLPDPGQETARLYIPLHAAFEPPQDRHGPVVLEEGEQGLVLLPTGATLFEEFRHALAGDLAPSARPLATQLCDGLVEQFELADRADPDVDAADGRVTVAISDSAFGAVDRFDHPIGSFVAVGLAVGLDRTVRLEVEPGDERADWLVTCRFEVDDADASATENTPTG
;
A
#
# COMPACT_ATOMS: atom_id res chain seq x y z
N MET A 1 43.37 -79.70 -31.03
CA MET A 1 42.24 -80.44 -31.63
C MET A 1 41.00 -80.09 -30.80
N SER A 2 39.93 -79.60 -31.44
CA SER A 2 38.60 -79.17 -30.92
C SER A 2 38.61 -78.03 -29.90
N MET A 3 37.94 -76.87 -30.04
CA MET A 3 36.77 -76.37 -30.81
C MET A 3 35.39 -76.89 -30.38
N ASN A 4 34.57 -75.91 -29.92
CA ASN A 4 33.12 -75.82 -29.67
C ASN A 4 32.55 -76.47 -28.39
N ASP A 5 31.54 -75.95 -27.69
CA ASP A 5 30.66 -74.77 -27.85
C ASP A 5 29.85 -74.53 -26.53
N VAL A 6 29.59 -73.24 -26.22
CA VAL A 6 28.29 -72.60 -25.85
C VAL A 6 27.56 -72.86 -24.50
N ASP A 7 27.25 -71.71 -23.87
CA ASP A 7 26.11 -71.29 -23.02
C ASP A 7 26.09 -71.52 -21.50
N SER A 8 26.11 -70.42 -20.72
CA SER A 8 24.96 -69.99 -19.91
C SER A 8 25.25 -68.65 -19.21
N THR A 9 24.48 -67.67 -19.62
CA THR A 9 24.19 -66.36 -19.01
C THR A 9 24.06 -66.40 -17.48
N ASP A 10 24.80 -65.54 -16.76
CA ASP A 10 24.35 -65.02 -15.46
C ASP A 10 24.27 -63.50 -15.56
N ARG A 11 23.03 -63.02 -15.54
CA ARG A 11 22.65 -61.60 -15.55
C ARG A 11 22.67 -61.14 -14.10
N THR A 12 23.66 -60.34 -13.72
CA THR A 12 23.48 -59.45 -12.56
C THR A 12 22.69 -58.25 -13.05
N GLU A 13 21.44 -58.17 -12.60
CA GLU A 13 20.49 -57.11 -12.88
C GLU A 13 21.05 -55.75 -12.44
N PRO A 14 20.86 -54.67 -13.22
CA PRO A 14 21.04 -53.33 -12.69
C PRO A 14 19.85 -53.03 -11.77
N GLU A 15 20.14 -52.84 -10.49
CA GLU A 15 19.24 -52.24 -9.52
C GLU A 15 19.00 -50.79 -9.96
N SER A 16 17.92 -50.58 -10.70
CA SER A 16 17.45 -49.28 -11.15
C SER A 16 15.96 -49.21 -10.93
N THR A 17 15.52 -48.45 -9.91
CA THR A 17 14.31 -47.61 -9.78
C THR A 17 13.87 -47.57 -8.31
N ASP A 18 14.35 -46.58 -7.56
CA ASP A 18 13.70 -46.09 -6.32
C ASP A 18 13.78 -44.55 -6.20
N ASP A 19 14.51 -43.84 -7.06
CA ASP A 19 14.57 -42.36 -7.06
C ASP A 19 13.34 -41.68 -7.69
N ASP A 20 12.53 -42.41 -8.48
CA ASP A 20 11.32 -41.84 -9.11
C ASP A 20 10.10 -41.85 -8.16
N ASP A 21 10.04 -42.74 -7.17
CA ASP A 21 8.89 -42.85 -6.24
C ASP A 21 8.94 -41.76 -5.14
N ASP A 22 10.13 -41.40 -4.64
CA ASP A 22 10.32 -40.34 -3.63
C ASP A 22 10.07 -38.93 -4.19
N ALA A 23 10.41 -38.68 -5.47
CA ALA A 23 10.17 -37.41 -6.13
C ALA A 23 8.66 -37.16 -6.36
N VAL A 24 7.93 -38.20 -6.76
CA VAL A 24 6.48 -38.14 -7.00
C VAL A 24 5.68 -37.94 -5.70
N ASP A 25 6.10 -38.57 -4.59
CA ASP A 25 5.43 -38.39 -3.29
C ASP A 25 5.68 -36.99 -2.71
N THR A 26 6.87 -36.42 -2.93
CA THR A 26 7.22 -35.05 -2.51
C THR A 26 6.40 -34.00 -3.26
N GLU A 27 6.24 -34.13 -4.58
CA GLU A 27 5.45 -33.21 -5.41
C GLU A 27 3.97 -33.26 -5.02
N ALA A 28 3.41 -34.46 -4.82
CA ALA A 28 2.03 -34.64 -4.34
C ALA A 28 1.82 -34.10 -2.92
N GLN A 29 2.84 -34.14 -2.05
CA GLN A 29 2.78 -33.57 -0.71
C GLN A 29 2.84 -32.02 -0.72
N LEU A 30 3.63 -31.44 -1.63
CA LEU A 30 3.70 -29.98 -1.84
C LEU A 30 2.37 -29.44 -2.38
N GLU A 31 1.77 -30.09 -3.38
CA GLU A 31 0.45 -29.70 -3.91
C GLU A 31 -0.65 -29.75 -2.83
N ARG A 32 -0.68 -30.81 -2.01
CA ARG A 32 -1.65 -30.92 -0.90
C ARG A 32 -1.43 -29.84 0.17
N THR A 33 -0.18 -29.40 0.36
CA THR A 33 0.16 -28.34 1.32
C THR A 33 -0.22 -26.97 0.79
N ALA A 34 0.07 -26.69 -0.48
CA ALA A 34 -0.34 -25.46 -1.16
C ALA A 34 -1.87 -25.33 -1.19
N ALA A 35 -2.59 -26.40 -1.56
CA ALA A 35 -4.05 -26.41 -1.56
C ALA A 35 -4.65 -26.17 -0.17
N ARG A 36 -4.02 -26.69 0.91
CA ARG A 36 -4.45 -26.40 2.28
C ARG A 36 -4.15 -24.97 2.71
N ALA A 37 -3.00 -24.42 2.30
CA ALA A 37 -2.64 -23.03 2.59
C ALA A 37 -3.62 -22.06 1.93
N GLU A 38 -3.99 -22.32 0.67
CA GLU A 38 -4.98 -21.54 -0.07
C GLU A 38 -6.36 -21.61 0.59
N LEU A 39 -6.81 -22.82 0.97
CA LEU A 39 -8.08 -23.01 1.68
C LEU A 39 -8.11 -22.32 3.04
N LEU A 40 -7.00 -22.35 3.78
CA LEU A 40 -6.87 -21.68 5.08
C LEU A 40 -6.80 -20.16 4.95
N ALA A 41 -6.16 -19.63 3.91
CA ALA A 41 -6.14 -18.20 3.61
C ALA A 41 -7.56 -17.71 3.27
N GLU A 42 -8.28 -18.45 2.44
CA GLU A 42 -9.67 -18.15 2.09
C GLU A 42 -10.61 -18.21 3.32
N GLU A 43 -10.41 -19.18 4.21
CA GLU A 43 -11.15 -19.31 5.48
C GLU A 43 -10.82 -18.17 6.46
N ASN A 44 -9.56 -17.73 6.55
CA ASN A 44 -9.13 -16.61 7.40
C ASN A 44 -9.75 -15.29 6.91
N ASP A 45 -9.73 -15.06 5.60
CA ASP A 45 -10.37 -13.92 4.95
C ASP A 45 -11.88 -13.93 5.15
N ARG A 46 -12.52 -15.10 5.06
CA ARG A 46 -13.95 -15.24 5.37
C ARG A 46 -14.25 -14.89 6.82
N LEU A 47 -13.46 -15.41 7.77
CA LEU A 47 -13.64 -15.13 9.20
C LEU A 47 -13.44 -13.65 9.53
N ARG A 48 -12.42 -13.00 8.95
CA ARG A 48 -12.18 -11.55 9.08
C ARG A 48 -13.35 -10.73 8.52
N ASN A 49 -13.89 -11.14 7.37
CA ASN A 49 -15.06 -10.50 6.75
C ASN A 49 -16.36 -10.68 7.56
N GLU A 50 -16.58 -11.84 8.17
CA GLU A 50 -17.72 -12.08 9.07
C GLU A 50 -17.60 -11.29 10.37
N TYR A 51 -16.38 -11.17 10.93
CA TYR A 51 -16.11 -10.36 12.11
C TYR A 51 -16.38 -8.86 11.88
N ALA A 52 -16.06 -8.33 10.70
CA ALA A 52 -16.33 -6.94 10.34
C ALA A 52 -17.84 -6.63 10.27
N ARG A 53 -18.64 -7.50 9.65
CA ARG A 53 -20.09 -7.29 9.46
C ARG A 53 -20.89 -7.41 10.76
N ALA A 54 -20.50 -8.29 11.68
CA ALA A 54 -21.20 -8.46 12.96
C ALA A 54 -21.04 -7.25 13.89
N ARG A 55 -19.99 -6.44 13.71
CA ARG A 55 -19.60 -5.38 14.64
C ARG A 55 -20.44 -4.10 14.48
N GLN A 56 -20.78 -3.72 13.26
CA GLN A 56 -21.43 -2.42 12.97
C GLN A 56 -22.87 -2.31 13.54
N SER A 57 -23.64 -3.41 13.52
CA SER A 57 -24.99 -3.42 14.08
C SER A 57 -25.00 -3.36 15.62
N ARG A 58 -23.94 -3.87 16.25
CA ARG A 58 -23.79 -3.89 17.72
C ARG A 58 -23.44 -2.50 18.25
N TYR A 59 -22.60 -1.73 17.55
CA TYR A 59 -22.22 -0.37 17.97
C TYR A 59 -23.38 0.62 17.88
N ARG A 60 -24.15 0.63 16.78
CA ARG A 60 -25.36 1.48 16.68
C ARG A 60 -26.40 1.17 17.75
N ARG A 61 -26.63 -0.12 18.04
CA ARG A 61 -27.54 -0.54 19.12
C ARG A 61 -27.02 -0.12 20.50
N THR A 62 -25.71 -0.13 20.71
CA THR A 62 -25.08 0.31 21.96
C THR A 62 -25.19 1.84 22.11
N ALA A 63 -24.95 2.61 21.05
CA ALA A 63 -25.13 4.07 21.05
C ALA A 63 -26.58 4.47 21.35
N ILE A 64 -27.55 3.81 20.71
CA ILE A 64 -28.99 4.02 20.98
C ILE A 64 -29.34 3.63 22.42
N GLY A 65 -28.82 2.49 22.92
CA GLY A 65 -29.05 2.03 24.28
C GLY A 65 -28.52 3.01 25.34
N LEU A 66 -27.28 3.48 25.17
CA LEU A 66 -26.65 4.47 26.06
C LEU A 66 -27.39 5.81 26.02
N GLY A 67 -27.76 6.29 24.82
CA GLY A 67 -28.55 7.50 24.67
C GLY A 67 -29.94 7.40 25.32
N ALA A 68 -30.61 6.25 25.18
CA ALA A 68 -31.91 6.01 25.81
C ALA A 68 -31.81 5.96 27.34
N ILE A 69 -30.80 5.28 27.89
CA ILE A 69 -30.52 5.27 29.34
C ILE A 69 -30.20 6.68 29.84
N GLY A 70 -29.40 7.44 29.09
CA GLY A 70 -29.08 8.82 29.40
C GLY A 70 -30.34 9.71 29.47
N LEU A 71 -31.20 9.61 28.45
CA LEU A 71 -32.46 10.35 28.38
C LEU A 71 -33.40 9.96 29.53
N LEU A 72 -33.52 8.67 29.85
CA LEU A 72 -34.32 8.17 30.97
C LEU A 72 -33.77 8.67 32.32
N GLY A 73 -32.45 8.73 32.49
CA GLY A 73 -31.80 9.29 33.67
C GLY A 73 -32.16 10.78 33.87
N LEU A 74 -32.11 11.58 32.81
CA LEU A 74 -32.53 12.98 32.86
C LEU A 74 -34.02 13.14 33.20
N LEU A 75 -34.89 12.34 32.59
CA LEU A 75 -36.33 12.38 32.87
C LEU A 75 -36.63 11.97 34.33
N ALA A 76 -36.00 10.92 34.83
CA ALA A 76 -36.14 10.47 36.21
C ALA A 76 -35.63 11.52 37.20
N GLY A 77 -34.48 12.16 36.92
CA GLY A 77 -33.93 13.24 37.76
C GLY A 77 -34.83 14.48 37.85
N ALA A 78 -35.70 14.71 36.86
CA ALA A 78 -36.69 15.78 36.90
C ALA A 78 -37.89 15.45 37.81
N VAL A 79 -38.29 14.17 37.89
CA VAL A 79 -39.45 13.70 38.67
C VAL A 79 -39.09 13.40 40.13
N PHE A 80 -37.85 12.97 40.42
CA PHE A 80 -37.42 12.54 41.75
C PHE A 80 -36.36 13.48 42.37
N PRO A 81 -36.77 14.48 43.19
CA PRO A 81 -35.86 15.49 43.74
C PRO A 81 -34.78 14.93 44.67
N SER A 82 -35.09 13.85 45.39
CA SER A 82 -34.18 13.22 46.37
C SER A 82 -32.97 12.53 45.75
N SER A 83 -33.02 12.18 44.45
CA SER A 83 -31.96 11.49 43.72
C SER A 83 -31.50 12.23 42.47
N ARG A 84 -31.88 13.51 42.35
CA ARG A 84 -31.69 14.32 41.14
C ARG A 84 -30.24 14.40 40.69
N GLU A 85 -29.31 14.62 41.62
CA GLU A 85 -27.89 14.80 41.30
C GLU A 85 -27.29 13.53 40.67
N VAL A 86 -27.56 12.37 41.27
CA VAL A 86 -27.11 11.06 40.75
C VAL A 86 -27.76 10.74 39.40
N LEU A 87 -29.06 11.00 39.26
CA LEU A 87 -29.80 10.73 38.01
C LEU A 87 -29.36 11.65 36.86
N PHE A 88 -29.06 12.91 37.14
CA PHE A 88 -28.50 13.83 36.15
C PHE A 88 -27.06 13.47 35.77
N ALA A 89 -26.22 13.09 36.73
CA ALA A 89 -24.87 12.61 36.43
C ALA A 89 -24.90 11.34 35.55
N LEU A 90 -25.78 10.38 35.88
CA LEU A 90 -25.99 9.18 35.07
C LEU A 90 -26.55 9.52 33.69
N GLY A 91 -27.51 10.45 33.62
CA GLY A 91 -28.12 10.92 32.39
C GLY A 91 -27.12 11.57 31.44
N ALA A 92 -26.31 12.50 31.96
CA ALA A 92 -25.24 13.17 31.24
C ALA A 92 -24.17 12.18 30.76
N THR A 93 -23.74 11.25 31.62
CA THR A 93 -22.75 10.22 31.26
C THR A 93 -23.27 9.29 30.17
N GLY A 94 -24.53 8.85 30.26
CA GLY A 94 -25.16 7.99 29.26
C GLY A 94 -25.33 8.68 27.91
N LEU A 95 -25.77 9.94 27.89
CA LEU A 95 -25.87 10.75 26.68
C LEU A 95 -24.50 11.02 26.06
N PHE A 96 -23.51 11.40 26.88
CA PHE A 96 -22.15 11.63 26.42
C PHE A 96 -21.54 10.36 25.84
N GLY A 97 -21.66 9.22 26.53
CA GLY A 97 -21.20 7.93 26.04
C GLY A 97 -21.92 7.49 24.78
N GLY A 98 -23.22 7.73 24.67
CA GLY A 98 -24.01 7.47 23.46
C GLY A 98 -23.57 8.33 22.28
N LEU A 99 -23.33 9.63 22.51
CA LEU A 99 -22.85 10.57 21.50
C LEU A 99 -21.43 10.23 21.05
N LEU A 100 -20.53 9.94 21.99
CA LEU A 100 -19.17 9.51 21.72
C LEU A 100 -19.17 8.21 20.93
N THR A 101 -19.96 7.22 21.33
CA THR A 101 -20.10 5.95 20.59
C THR A 101 -20.65 6.21 19.19
N TYR A 102 -21.62 7.11 19.03
CA TYR A 102 -22.18 7.43 17.72
C TYR A 102 -21.14 8.08 16.78
N TYR A 103 -20.39 9.06 17.28
CA TYR A 103 -19.37 9.76 16.49
C TYR A 103 -18.11 8.92 16.23
N LEU A 104 -17.73 8.06 17.18
CA LEU A 104 -16.60 7.14 17.01
C LEU A 104 -16.98 5.86 16.25
N THR A 105 -18.27 5.61 15.98
CA THR A 105 -18.68 4.44 15.18
C THR A 105 -18.36 4.73 13.71
N PRO A 106 -17.44 3.97 13.08
CA PRO A 106 -17.07 4.22 11.69
C PRO A 106 -18.25 3.97 10.76
N GLY A 107 -18.40 4.86 9.77
CA GLY A 107 -19.56 4.91 8.86
C GLY A 107 -19.72 3.64 8.02
N GLN A 108 -18.63 3.10 7.49
CA GLN A 108 -18.59 1.84 6.73
C GLN A 108 -17.20 1.21 6.86
N PHE A 109 -17.13 -0.08 7.22
CA PHE A 109 -15.89 -0.84 7.14
C PHE A 109 -15.86 -1.55 5.79
N VAL A 110 -14.96 -1.13 4.92
CA VAL A 110 -14.61 -1.87 3.71
C VAL A 110 -13.39 -2.72 4.08
N ALA A 111 -13.48 -4.04 3.91
CA ALA A 111 -12.33 -4.91 4.15
C ALA A 111 -11.20 -4.55 3.19
N ALA A 112 -9.94 -4.57 3.65
CA ALA A 112 -8.77 -4.25 2.83
C ALA A 112 -8.75 -5.06 1.53
N SER A 113 -9.17 -6.33 1.57
CA SER A 113 -9.30 -7.21 0.41
C SER A 113 -10.24 -6.69 -0.68
N VAL A 114 -11.22 -5.84 -0.35
CA VAL A 114 -12.10 -5.23 -1.37
C VAL A 114 -11.38 -4.08 -2.06
N GLY A 115 -10.66 -3.24 -1.30
CA GLY A 115 -9.81 -2.19 -1.85
C GLY A 115 -8.72 -2.77 -2.75
N GLU A 116 -8.04 -3.82 -2.28
CA GLU A 116 -7.02 -4.55 -3.05
C GLU A 116 -7.58 -5.08 -4.37
N ARG A 117 -8.76 -5.71 -4.38
CA ARG A 117 -9.36 -6.24 -5.62
C ARG A 117 -9.75 -5.14 -6.62
N VAL A 118 -10.26 -4.01 -6.14
CA VAL A 118 -10.59 -2.86 -7.00
C VAL A 118 -9.32 -2.28 -7.61
N TYR A 119 -8.29 -2.10 -6.80
CA TYR A 119 -6.99 -1.64 -7.27
C TYR A 119 -6.34 -2.64 -8.23
N ALA A 120 -6.38 -3.94 -7.95
CA ALA A 120 -5.80 -4.98 -8.79
C ALA A 120 -6.38 -4.97 -10.20
N ALA A 121 -7.69 -4.71 -10.34
CA ALA A 121 -8.33 -4.53 -11.64
C ALA A 121 -7.81 -3.28 -12.38
N TRP A 122 -7.61 -2.16 -11.67
CA TRP A 122 -6.99 -0.96 -12.24
C TRP A 122 -5.55 -1.22 -12.69
N ALA A 123 -4.73 -1.79 -11.81
CA ALA A 123 -3.32 -2.08 -12.07
C ALA A 123 -3.15 -3.01 -13.28
N ALA A 124 -3.98 -4.06 -13.39
CA ALA A 124 -3.96 -4.98 -14.52
C ALA A 124 -4.32 -4.28 -15.84
N ASN A 125 -5.33 -3.40 -15.85
CA ASN A 125 -5.68 -2.64 -17.04
C ASN A 125 -4.60 -1.61 -17.40
N GLY A 126 -4.04 -0.90 -16.42
CA GLY A 126 -2.96 0.06 -16.64
C GLY A 126 -1.74 -0.59 -17.26
N ALA A 127 -1.27 -1.71 -16.69
CA ALA A 127 -0.17 -2.50 -17.23
C ALA A 127 -0.45 -3.04 -18.63
N ALA A 128 -1.67 -3.50 -18.91
CA ALA A 128 -2.05 -3.97 -20.23
C ALA A 128 -2.04 -2.83 -21.26
N ILE A 129 -2.57 -1.65 -20.91
CA ILE A 129 -2.59 -0.47 -21.78
C ILE A 129 -1.16 0.00 -22.08
N THR A 130 -0.29 0.09 -21.07
CA THR A 130 1.09 0.54 -21.28
C THR A 130 1.87 -0.43 -22.15
N SER A 131 1.68 -1.74 -21.93
CA SER A 131 2.29 -2.79 -22.76
C SER A 131 1.80 -2.75 -24.21
N GLU A 132 0.49 -2.64 -24.44
CA GLU A 132 -0.10 -2.60 -25.80
C GLU A 132 0.32 -1.36 -26.59
N LEU A 133 0.50 -0.23 -25.90
CA LEU A 133 0.99 1.00 -26.51
C LEU A 133 2.51 1.05 -26.66
N GLY A 134 3.24 0.03 -26.18
CA GLY A 134 4.70 -0.04 -26.24
C GLY A 134 5.40 1.03 -25.41
N LEU A 135 4.75 1.51 -24.34
CA LEU A 135 5.30 2.50 -23.44
C LEU A 135 6.39 1.89 -22.55
N ARG A 136 7.19 2.76 -21.93
CA ARG A 136 8.17 2.36 -20.93
C ARG A 136 7.45 1.94 -19.64
N GLU A 137 8.10 1.09 -18.85
CA GLU A 137 7.65 0.73 -17.51
C GLU A 137 7.99 1.81 -16.47
N GLU A 138 8.81 2.80 -16.86
CA GLU A 138 9.22 3.92 -16.02
C GLU A 138 8.02 4.81 -15.69
N GLN A 139 7.76 4.97 -14.39
CA GLN A 139 6.69 5.82 -13.87
C GLN A 139 7.28 7.15 -13.41
N VAL A 140 6.84 8.24 -14.04
CA VAL A 140 7.38 9.59 -13.81
C VAL A 140 6.29 10.49 -13.23
N TYR A 141 6.47 10.97 -12.01
CA TYR A 141 5.53 11.83 -11.31
C TYR A 141 5.93 13.29 -11.52
N LEU A 142 5.06 14.03 -12.17
CA LEU A 142 5.27 15.43 -12.53
C LEU A 142 4.45 16.34 -11.59
N PRO A 143 5.06 17.27 -10.85
CA PRO A 143 4.31 18.25 -10.06
C PRO A 143 3.42 19.06 -11.01
N ASP A 144 2.14 19.23 -10.66
CA ASP A 144 1.17 19.91 -11.52
C ASP A 144 1.14 21.42 -11.19
N PRO A 145 1.65 22.31 -12.07
CA PRO A 145 1.82 23.72 -11.73
C PRO A 145 0.51 24.39 -11.34
N GLY A 146 0.48 24.97 -10.14
CA GLY A 146 -0.70 25.65 -9.60
C GLY A 146 -1.77 24.70 -9.03
N GLN A 147 -1.53 23.40 -9.06
CA GLN A 147 -2.28 22.42 -8.30
C GLN A 147 -1.40 21.83 -7.20
N GLU A 148 -2.02 21.43 -6.10
CA GLU A 148 -1.37 20.88 -4.94
C GLU A 148 -1.17 19.35 -5.05
N THR A 149 -0.88 18.88 -6.26
CA THR A 149 -0.85 17.46 -6.64
C THR A 149 0.16 17.20 -7.77
N ALA A 150 0.29 15.94 -8.18
CA ALA A 150 1.15 15.52 -9.28
C ALA A 150 0.37 14.67 -10.31
N ARG A 151 0.94 14.55 -11.51
CA ARG A 151 0.44 13.71 -12.61
C ARG A 151 1.41 12.57 -12.88
N LEU A 152 0.88 11.37 -13.11
CA LEU A 152 1.69 10.23 -13.54
C LEU A 152 1.89 10.32 -15.04
N TYR A 153 3.14 10.37 -15.48
CA TYR A 153 3.55 10.32 -16.87
C TYR A 153 4.30 9.04 -17.16
N ILE A 154 3.97 8.41 -18.29
CA ILE A 154 4.58 7.18 -18.77
C ILE A 154 5.08 7.44 -20.19
N PRO A 155 6.40 7.59 -20.39
CA PRO A 155 6.95 7.97 -21.67
C PRO A 155 6.94 6.80 -22.67
N LEU A 156 6.85 7.12 -23.95
CA LEU A 156 7.06 6.15 -25.05
C LEU A 156 8.56 5.86 -25.26
N HIS A 157 9.42 6.84 -24.97
CA HIS A 157 10.86 6.78 -25.24
C HIS A 157 11.69 7.05 -23.99
N ALA A 158 12.89 6.47 -23.92
CA ALA A 158 13.79 6.66 -22.78
C ALA A 158 14.31 8.09 -22.65
N ALA A 159 14.56 8.75 -23.78
CA ALA A 159 14.76 10.19 -23.81
C ALA A 159 13.41 10.84 -24.08
N PHE A 160 12.92 11.64 -23.13
CA PHE A 160 11.65 12.34 -23.21
C PHE A 160 11.79 13.74 -22.61
N GLU A 161 10.93 14.64 -23.06
CA GLU A 161 10.68 15.92 -22.40
C GLU A 161 9.37 15.82 -21.61
N PRO A 162 9.33 16.31 -20.34
CA PRO A 162 8.09 16.28 -19.57
C PRO A 162 6.99 17.12 -20.24
N PRO A 163 5.78 16.56 -20.43
CA PRO A 163 4.72 17.25 -21.14
C PRO A 163 4.29 18.54 -20.44
N GLN A 164 4.17 19.60 -21.23
CA GLN A 164 3.66 20.89 -20.76
C GLN A 164 2.12 20.89 -20.66
N ASP A 165 1.44 20.31 -21.65
CA ASP A 165 -0.01 20.10 -21.63
C ASP A 165 -0.35 18.72 -21.05
N ARG A 166 -1.20 18.73 -20.01
CA ARG A 166 -1.59 17.55 -19.22
C ARG A 166 -3.11 17.38 -19.12
N HIS A 167 -3.87 18.04 -20.00
CA HIS A 167 -5.34 18.03 -19.96
C HIS A 167 -5.98 16.71 -20.40
N GLY A 168 -5.24 15.84 -21.10
CA GLY A 168 -5.72 14.55 -21.60
C GLY A 168 -4.80 13.38 -21.24
N PRO A 169 -5.30 12.13 -21.36
CA PRO A 169 -4.53 10.94 -20.99
C PRO A 169 -3.46 10.56 -22.00
N VAL A 170 -3.53 11.05 -23.25
CA VAL A 170 -2.60 10.71 -24.33
C VAL A 170 -1.90 11.97 -24.80
N VAL A 171 -0.56 11.96 -24.80
CA VAL A 171 0.28 13.01 -25.35
C VAL A 171 0.95 12.50 -26.63
N LEU A 172 0.85 13.26 -27.71
CA LEU A 172 1.35 12.90 -29.04
C LEU A 172 2.38 13.89 -29.60
N GLU A 173 2.71 14.93 -28.84
CA GLU A 173 3.70 15.92 -29.24
C GLU A 173 5.10 15.28 -29.33
N GLU A 174 5.90 15.74 -30.29
CA GLU A 174 7.20 15.15 -30.59
C GLU A 174 8.17 15.36 -29.42
N GLY A 175 8.69 14.27 -28.85
CA GLY A 175 9.56 14.30 -27.68
C GLY A 175 8.82 14.13 -26.34
N GLU A 176 7.50 14.32 -26.33
CA GLU A 176 6.65 14.22 -25.13
C GLU A 176 5.68 13.01 -25.20
N GLN A 177 5.78 12.15 -26.23
CA GLN A 177 4.81 11.10 -26.46
C GLN A 177 4.70 10.13 -25.28
N GLY A 178 3.47 9.88 -24.82
CA GLY A 178 3.22 9.01 -23.68
C GLY A 178 1.81 9.09 -23.15
N LEU A 179 1.61 8.60 -21.92
CA LEU A 179 0.35 8.72 -21.19
C LEU A 179 0.49 9.63 -19.98
N VAL A 180 -0.52 10.46 -19.73
CA VAL A 180 -0.61 11.32 -18.54
C VAL A 180 -1.86 10.97 -17.73
N LEU A 181 -1.71 10.26 -16.63
CA LEU A 181 -2.79 9.75 -15.81
C LEU A 181 -2.91 10.53 -14.49
N LEU A 182 -4.03 10.33 -13.80
CA LEU A 182 -4.14 10.69 -12.40
C LEU A 182 -3.50 9.56 -11.58
N PRO A 183 -2.48 9.85 -10.75
CA PRO A 183 -1.86 8.83 -9.93
C PRO A 183 -2.79 8.39 -8.81
N THR A 184 -2.75 7.10 -8.48
CA THR A 184 -3.50 6.48 -7.38
C THR A 184 -3.19 7.18 -6.05
N GLY A 185 -1.94 7.61 -5.87
CA GLY A 185 -1.47 8.36 -4.72
C GLY A 185 -1.95 9.82 -4.63
N ALA A 186 -2.51 10.42 -5.69
CA ALA A 186 -2.91 11.84 -5.67
C ALA A 186 -3.94 12.14 -4.58
N THR A 187 -5.01 11.35 -4.53
CA THR A 187 -6.10 11.56 -3.57
C THR A 187 -5.69 11.15 -2.16
N LEU A 188 -4.84 10.13 -2.01
CA LEU A 188 -4.24 9.78 -0.72
C LEU A 188 -3.38 10.92 -0.19
N PHE A 189 -2.56 11.53 -1.05
CA PHE A 189 -1.73 12.66 -0.68
C PHE A 189 -2.56 13.91 -0.35
N GLU A 190 -3.65 14.16 -1.07
CA GLU A 190 -4.59 15.23 -0.72
C GLU A 190 -5.18 15.02 0.68
N GLU A 191 -5.68 13.82 1.00
CA GLU A 191 -6.20 13.50 2.34
C GLU A 191 -5.13 13.57 3.44
N PHE A 192 -3.90 13.16 3.12
CA PHE A 192 -2.75 13.29 4.02
C PHE A 192 -2.51 14.75 4.41
N ARG A 193 -2.50 15.64 3.41
CA ARG A 193 -2.34 17.07 3.63
C ARG A 193 -3.47 17.69 4.43
N HIS A 194 -4.71 17.28 4.20
CA HIS A 194 -5.86 17.76 4.97
C HIS A 194 -5.79 17.36 6.45
N ALA A 195 -5.16 16.21 6.76
CA ALA A 195 -4.99 15.72 8.12
C ALA A 195 -3.76 16.31 8.84
N LEU A 196 -2.79 16.86 8.09
CA LEU A 196 -1.58 17.44 8.67
C LEU A 196 -1.89 18.67 9.52
N ALA A 197 -1.31 18.71 10.73
CA ALA A 197 -1.42 19.86 11.63
C ALA A 197 -0.53 21.05 11.22
N GLY A 198 0.29 20.91 10.17
CA GLY A 198 1.21 21.92 9.68
C GLY A 198 1.60 21.68 8.23
N ASP A 199 2.60 22.41 7.75
CA ASP A 199 3.06 22.33 6.35
C ASP A 199 3.88 21.06 6.08
N LEU A 200 4.06 20.75 4.80
CA LEU A 200 5.00 19.71 4.37
C LEU A 200 6.43 20.12 4.71
N ALA A 201 7.24 19.13 5.10
CA ALA A 201 8.65 19.37 5.31
C ALA A 201 9.34 19.81 4.01
N PRO A 202 10.18 20.86 4.03
CA PRO A 202 10.72 21.48 2.82
C PRO A 202 11.94 20.76 2.23
N SER A 203 12.34 19.61 2.79
CA SER A 203 13.53 18.89 2.35
C SER A 203 13.32 17.38 2.37
N ALA A 204 14.07 16.66 1.52
CA ALA A 204 13.80 15.26 1.20
C ALA A 204 13.78 14.34 2.43
N ARG A 205 14.72 14.49 3.38
CA ARG A 205 14.81 13.60 4.55
C ARG A 205 13.59 13.71 5.49
N PRO A 206 13.27 14.90 6.05
CA PRO A 206 12.09 15.02 6.91
C PRO A 206 10.78 14.80 6.15
N LEU A 207 10.73 15.11 4.84
CA LEU A 207 9.56 14.82 4.01
C LEU A 207 9.35 13.30 3.84
N ALA A 208 10.40 12.54 3.58
CA ALA A 208 10.32 11.09 3.46
C ALA A 208 9.83 10.44 4.76
N THR A 209 10.34 10.87 5.93
CA THR A 209 9.83 10.41 7.24
C THR A 209 8.34 10.73 7.39
N GLN A 210 7.95 11.98 7.12
CA GLN A 210 6.56 12.43 7.21
C GLN A 210 5.62 11.61 6.29
N LEU A 211 6.05 11.26 5.09
CA LEU A 211 5.29 10.41 4.18
C LEU A 211 5.21 8.96 4.69
N CYS A 212 6.31 8.39 5.21
CA CYS A 212 6.30 7.04 5.77
C CYS A 212 5.37 6.93 6.98
N ASP A 213 5.37 7.94 7.86
CA ASP A 213 4.41 8.02 8.98
C ASP A 213 2.97 8.04 8.45
N GLY A 214 2.69 8.78 7.37
CA GLY A 214 1.38 8.78 6.71
C GLY A 214 0.95 7.41 6.17
N LEU A 215 1.88 6.69 5.52
CA LEU A 215 1.62 5.34 4.98
C LEU A 215 1.20 4.35 6.07
N VAL A 216 1.89 4.37 7.22
CA VAL A 216 1.68 3.42 8.31
C VAL A 216 0.54 3.87 9.22
N GLU A 217 0.60 5.08 9.75
CA GLU A 217 -0.26 5.53 10.85
C GLU A 217 -1.60 6.10 10.37
N GLN A 218 -1.64 6.77 9.21
CA GLN A 218 -2.87 7.38 8.72
C GLN A 218 -3.66 6.45 7.80
N PHE A 219 -2.98 5.79 6.86
CA PHE A 219 -3.64 4.99 5.84
C PHE A 219 -3.55 3.48 6.06
N GLU A 220 -2.67 3.03 6.96
CA GLU A 220 -2.43 1.60 7.22
C GLU A 220 -2.19 0.81 5.92
N LEU A 221 -1.43 1.40 4.98
CA LEU A 221 -1.13 0.79 3.68
C LEU A 221 0.00 -0.24 3.77
N ALA A 222 0.82 -0.15 4.81
CA ALA A 222 1.88 -1.08 5.16
C ALA A 222 2.04 -1.13 6.67
N ASP A 223 2.49 -2.27 7.20
CA ASP A 223 2.78 -2.39 8.65
C ASP A 223 4.06 -1.64 9.03
N ARG A 224 4.99 -1.51 8.09
CA ARG A 224 6.26 -0.78 8.28
C ARG A 224 6.70 -0.11 6.98
N ALA A 225 7.16 1.13 7.10
CA ALA A 225 7.81 1.91 6.05
C ALA A 225 9.02 2.63 6.62
N ASP A 226 10.22 2.25 6.20
CA ASP A 226 11.48 2.81 6.69
C ASP A 226 12.22 3.55 5.56
N PRO A 227 12.37 4.89 5.63
CA PRO A 227 13.05 5.65 4.59
C PRO A 227 14.58 5.67 4.79
N ASP A 228 15.31 5.32 3.73
CA ASP A 228 16.70 5.69 3.51
C ASP A 228 16.78 6.84 2.52
N VAL A 229 17.56 7.87 2.84
CA VAL A 229 17.58 9.13 2.07
C VAL A 229 19.01 9.53 1.79
N ASP A 230 19.29 9.71 0.51
CA ASP A 230 20.52 10.25 -0.03
C ASP A 230 20.17 11.48 -0.87
N ALA A 231 19.91 12.58 -0.17
CA ALA A 231 19.46 13.83 -0.78
C ALA A 231 20.52 14.45 -1.72
N ALA A 232 21.80 14.15 -1.50
CA ALA A 232 22.88 14.65 -2.35
C ALA A 232 22.89 13.99 -3.74
N ASP A 233 22.45 12.73 -3.81
CA ASP A 233 22.24 11.98 -5.06
C ASP A 233 20.78 12.02 -5.55
N GLY A 234 19.92 12.80 -4.87
CA GLY A 234 18.51 12.95 -5.26
C GLY A 234 17.71 11.66 -5.13
N ARG A 235 18.02 10.83 -4.12
CA ARG A 235 17.44 9.49 -3.95
C ARG A 235 16.76 9.34 -2.59
N VAL A 236 15.56 8.80 -2.60
CA VAL A 236 14.83 8.33 -1.42
C VAL A 236 14.41 6.89 -1.69
N THR A 237 14.83 5.95 -0.86
CA THR A 237 14.40 4.54 -0.92
C THR A 237 13.63 4.20 0.33
N VAL A 238 12.38 3.78 0.19
CA VAL A 238 11.53 3.36 1.30
C VAL A 238 11.44 1.83 1.32
N ALA A 239 11.88 1.23 2.41
CA ALA A 239 11.71 -0.20 2.65
C ALA A 239 10.31 -0.47 3.20
N ILE A 240 9.54 -1.33 2.55
CA ILE A 240 8.13 -1.61 2.85
C ILE A 240 7.98 -3.05 3.32
N SER A 241 7.21 -3.27 4.40
CA SER A 241 6.81 -4.61 4.88
C SER A 241 5.29 -4.72 4.99
N ASP A 242 4.76 -5.90 4.64
CA ASP A 242 3.34 -6.27 4.76
C ASP A 242 2.39 -5.25 4.10
N SER A 243 2.50 -5.09 2.78
CA SER A 243 1.62 -4.21 1.99
C SER A 243 0.15 -4.69 2.00
N ALA A 244 -0.78 -3.77 2.30
CA ALA A 244 -2.21 -4.03 2.33
C ALA A 244 -2.84 -4.23 0.93
N PHE A 245 -2.16 -3.79 -0.14
CA PHE A 245 -2.64 -3.83 -1.53
C PHE A 245 -1.89 -4.85 -2.40
N GLY A 246 -1.17 -5.78 -1.76
CA GLY A 246 -0.42 -6.83 -2.41
C GLY A 246 0.95 -6.36 -2.91
N ALA A 247 1.40 -6.96 -4.01
CA ALA A 247 2.72 -6.70 -4.59
C ALA A 247 2.87 -5.22 -5.00
N VAL A 248 3.95 -4.58 -4.54
CA VAL A 248 4.15 -3.12 -4.64
C VAL A 248 4.67 -2.70 -6.01
N ASP A 249 5.21 -3.64 -6.80
CA ASP A 249 5.68 -3.44 -8.18
C ASP A 249 4.55 -3.34 -9.22
N ARG A 250 3.30 -3.59 -8.81
CA ARG A 250 2.14 -3.42 -9.67
C ARG A 250 2.01 -1.97 -10.15
N PHE A 251 1.41 -1.81 -11.32
CA PHE A 251 1.19 -0.53 -11.96
C PHE A 251 0.59 0.52 -11.00
N ASP A 252 1.28 1.64 -10.84
CA ASP A 252 0.87 2.79 -10.02
C ASP A 252 0.35 2.40 -8.63
N HIS A 253 1.08 1.53 -7.93
CA HIS A 253 0.71 1.02 -6.61
C HIS A 253 0.49 2.14 -5.58
N PRO A 254 -0.55 2.08 -4.73
CA PRO A 254 -0.88 3.15 -3.78
C PRO A 254 0.31 3.64 -2.94
N ILE A 255 1.14 2.72 -2.46
CA ILE A 255 2.35 3.04 -1.66
C ILE A 255 3.36 3.85 -2.48
N GLY A 256 3.84 3.29 -3.61
CA GLY A 256 4.84 3.95 -4.44
C GLY A 256 4.33 5.27 -5.03
N SER A 257 3.07 5.27 -5.47
CA SER A 257 2.38 6.44 -6.00
C SER A 257 2.25 7.55 -4.95
N PHE A 258 1.86 7.21 -3.71
CA PHE A 258 1.77 8.19 -2.62
C PHE A 258 3.11 8.83 -2.30
N VAL A 259 4.17 8.03 -2.17
CA VAL A 259 5.52 8.53 -1.88
C VAL A 259 6.02 9.42 -3.02
N ALA A 260 5.86 8.98 -4.26
CA ALA A 260 6.33 9.72 -5.43
C ALA A 260 5.56 11.04 -5.63
N VAL A 261 4.23 11.03 -5.46
CA VAL A 261 3.42 12.26 -5.48
C VAL A 261 3.87 13.21 -4.36
N GLY A 262 4.04 12.70 -3.14
CA GLY A 262 4.43 13.52 -2.01
C GLY A 262 5.80 14.17 -2.16
N LEU A 263 6.78 13.43 -2.68
CA LEU A 263 8.09 13.97 -3.00
C LEU A 263 8.03 14.95 -4.18
N ALA A 264 7.26 14.64 -5.23
CA ALA A 264 7.16 15.51 -6.40
C ALA A 264 6.56 16.87 -6.03
N VAL A 265 5.49 16.87 -5.22
CA VAL A 265 4.83 18.08 -4.74
C VAL A 265 5.66 18.79 -3.69
N GLY A 266 6.16 18.08 -2.68
CA GLY A 266 6.88 18.67 -1.55
C GLY A 266 8.24 19.26 -1.92
N LEU A 267 8.91 18.70 -2.93
CA LEU A 267 10.16 19.22 -3.46
C LEU A 267 9.97 20.10 -4.70
N ASP A 268 8.76 20.14 -5.28
CA ASP A 268 8.46 20.77 -6.57
C ASP A 268 9.41 20.28 -7.68
N ARG A 269 9.61 18.96 -7.77
CA ARG A 269 10.52 18.31 -8.72
C ARG A 269 9.87 17.11 -9.39
N THR A 270 10.32 16.82 -10.60
CA THR A 270 9.95 15.56 -11.28
C THR A 270 10.58 14.38 -10.54
N VAL A 271 9.77 13.37 -10.23
CA VAL A 271 10.21 12.17 -9.50
C VAL A 271 10.04 10.93 -10.39
N ARG A 272 11.09 10.14 -10.54
CA ARG A 272 11.05 8.82 -11.16
C ARG A 272 10.90 7.75 -10.08
N LEU A 273 10.01 6.79 -10.31
CA LEU A 273 9.73 5.71 -9.38
C LEU A 273 10.26 4.38 -9.93
N GLU A 274 11.05 3.70 -9.12
CA GLU A 274 11.54 2.33 -9.32
C GLU A 274 11.09 1.49 -8.12
N VAL A 275 10.59 0.28 -8.37
CA VAL A 275 10.20 -0.66 -7.30
C VAL A 275 10.89 -1.98 -7.54
N GLU A 276 11.57 -2.49 -6.52
CA GLU A 276 12.27 -3.76 -6.56
C GLU A 276 11.84 -4.64 -5.37
N PRO A 277 11.86 -5.98 -5.50
CA PRO A 277 11.75 -6.87 -4.36
C PRO A 277 12.84 -6.58 -3.34
N GLY A 278 12.49 -6.61 -2.06
CA GLY A 278 13.44 -6.44 -0.96
C GLY A 278 14.17 -7.74 -0.57
N ASP A 279 14.75 -7.73 0.63
CA ASP A 279 15.48 -8.85 1.22
C ASP A 279 14.76 -9.38 2.47
N GLU A 280 15.45 -10.12 3.35
CA GLU A 280 14.85 -10.64 4.59
C GLU A 280 14.34 -9.55 5.56
N ARG A 281 14.69 -8.27 5.34
CA ARG A 281 14.33 -7.16 6.24
C ARG A 281 13.10 -6.38 5.78
N ALA A 282 12.77 -6.46 4.49
CA ALA A 282 11.63 -5.77 3.91
C ALA A 282 11.19 -6.48 2.64
N ASP A 283 9.88 -6.53 2.37
CA ASP A 283 9.33 -7.22 1.21
C ASP A 283 9.62 -6.47 -0.10
N TRP A 284 9.66 -5.13 -0.04
CA TRP A 284 9.81 -4.26 -1.22
C TRP A 284 10.68 -3.04 -0.92
N LEU A 285 11.37 -2.56 -1.95
CA LEU A 285 12.12 -1.31 -1.95
C LEU A 285 11.50 -0.36 -2.98
N VAL A 286 10.96 0.76 -2.49
CA VAL A 286 10.35 1.83 -3.30
C VAL A 286 11.36 2.96 -3.43
N THR A 287 11.98 3.10 -4.59
CA THR A 287 13.02 4.11 -4.84
C THR A 287 12.48 5.25 -5.71
N CYS A 288 12.51 6.45 -5.15
CA CYS A 288 12.22 7.70 -5.83
C CYS A 288 13.54 8.42 -6.15
N ARG A 289 13.69 8.83 -7.42
CA ARG A 289 14.83 9.64 -7.88
C ARG A 289 14.34 10.99 -8.41
N PHE A 290 15.07 12.05 -8.08
CA PHE A 290 14.79 13.41 -8.54
C PHE A 290 16.11 14.14 -8.82
N GLU A 291 16.03 15.20 -9.61
CA GLU A 291 17.19 16.04 -9.89
C GLU A 291 17.51 16.92 -8.69
N VAL A 292 18.80 17.01 -8.35
CA VAL A 292 19.33 17.84 -7.28
C VAL A 292 19.83 19.15 -7.88
N ASP A 293 19.41 20.28 -7.32
CA ASP A 293 19.97 21.57 -7.70
C ASP A 293 21.35 21.77 -7.04
N ASP A 294 22.26 22.47 -7.71
CA ASP A 294 23.61 22.78 -7.21
C ASP A 294 23.61 23.43 -5.80
N ALA A 295 22.51 24.08 -5.40
CA ALA A 295 22.34 24.68 -4.08
C ALA A 295 22.26 23.63 -2.95
N ASP A 296 21.60 22.50 -3.16
CA ASP A 296 21.41 21.45 -2.15
C ASP A 296 22.66 20.56 -2.00
N ALA A 297 23.43 20.40 -3.08
CA ALA A 297 24.74 19.73 -3.02
C ALA A 297 25.72 20.46 -2.09
N SER A 298 25.69 21.79 -2.07
CA SER A 298 26.59 22.64 -1.27
C SER A 298 26.24 22.73 0.23
N ALA A 299 25.00 22.42 0.61
CA ALA A 299 24.56 22.46 2.00
C ALA A 299 25.13 21.28 2.83
N THR A 300 25.47 20.17 2.19
CA THR A 300 25.96 18.96 2.86
C THR A 300 27.47 19.01 3.13
N GLU A 301 28.27 19.67 2.28
CA GLU A 301 29.72 19.83 2.47
C GLU A 301 30.09 20.72 3.67
N ASN A 302 29.17 21.54 4.18
CA ASN A 302 29.42 22.49 5.26
C ASN A 302 29.06 21.99 6.67
N THR A 303 28.77 20.69 6.86
CA THR A 303 28.64 20.15 8.21
C THR A 303 30.04 20.05 8.83
N PRO A 304 30.42 20.90 9.80
CA PRO A 304 31.73 20.80 10.41
C PRO A 304 31.72 19.56 11.30
N THR A 305 32.67 18.66 11.06
CA THR A 305 33.04 17.62 12.03
C THR A 305 33.58 18.33 13.27
N GLY A 306 32.72 18.50 14.26
CA GLY A 306 33.05 18.98 15.61
C GLY A 306 33.13 17.81 16.58
#